data_AF-A0A2T3J8Z6-F1
#
_entry.id   AF-A0A2T3J8Z6-F1
#
_cell.length_a   1.000
_cell.length_b   1.000
_cell.length_c   1.000
_cell.angle_alpha   90.00
_cell.angle_beta   90.00
_cell.angle_gamma   90.00
#
_symmetry.space_group_name_H-M   'P 1'
#
loop_
_entity.id
_entity.type
_entity.pdbx_description
1 polymer ?
#
loop_
_entity_poly.entity_id
_entity_poly.type
_entity_poly.pdbx_seq_one_letter_code
_entity_poly.pdbx_strand_id
1 'polypeptide(L)'
;MKTVNSVFKGKVRWEVLGLLSVLLNGVAYADSTPARCDIYIKGSEKPAITSPCTFSQRKGNVTITRSDEVTYSFTPVGDNPGNYEDQKGNTVYRQRGLGVDGVIFKLKNESVYIYWDATNLEQKTSKKKEP
;
A
#
# COMPACT_ATOMS: atom_id res chain seq x y z
N MET A 1 12.78 28.76 -51.74
CA MET A 1 14.14 29.32 -51.66
C MET A 1 14.07 30.73 -51.10
N LYS A 2 14.61 30.93 -49.88
CA LYS A 2 15.17 32.20 -49.36
C LYS A 2 15.80 31.87 -48.01
N THR A 3 17.10 31.63 -48.06
CA THR A 3 18.01 31.56 -46.91
C THR A 3 18.23 32.99 -46.40
N VAL A 4 18.12 33.19 -45.09
CA VAL A 4 18.72 34.35 -44.42
C VAL A 4 19.35 33.87 -43.12
N ASN A 5 20.66 34.07 -43.06
CA ASN A 5 21.55 33.75 -41.96
C ASN A 5 21.31 34.71 -40.79
N SER A 6 21.45 34.23 -39.55
CA SER A 6 21.99 35.08 -38.50
C SER A 6 22.93 34.30 -37.60
N VAL A 7 24.17 34.78 -37.63
CA VAL A 7 25.33 34.34 -36.89
C VAL A 7 25.17 34.81 -35.44
N PHE A 8 25.02 33.90 -34.49
CA PHE A 8 25.38 34.16 -33.10
C PHE A 8 26.54 33.25 -32.71
N LYS A 9 27.74 33.71 -33.05
CA LYS A 9 29.00 33.26 -32.46
C LYS A 9 29.05 33.77 -31.02
N GLY A 10 28.54 32.98 -30.09
CA GLY A 10 28.75 33.17 -28.66
C GLY A 10 29.68 32.07 -28.13
N LYS A 11 30.96 32.40 -27.92
CA LYS A 11 31.90 31.55 -27.16
C LYS A 11 31.43 31.49 -25.70
N VAL A 12 30.74 30.41 -25.32
CA VAL A 12 30.47 30.14 -23.90
C VAL A 12 31.76 29.59 -23.30
N ARG A 13 32.43 30.43 -22.51
CA ARG A 13 33.58 30.06 -21.68
C ARG A 13 33.12 29.06 -20.61
N TRP A 14 33.78 27.91 -20.57
CA TRP A 14 33.36 26.71 -19.83
C TRP A 14 33.91 26.63 -18.41
N GLU A 15 34.10 27.76 -17.76
CA GLU A 15 34.74 27.83 -16.45
C GLU A 15 33.78 28.53 -15.49
N VAL A 16 33.42 27.82 -14.41
CA VAL A 16 32.59 28.26 -13.28
C VAL A 16 31.07 28.16 -13.48
N LEU A 17 30.49 27.01 -13.11
CA LEU A 17 29.19 26.93 -12.45
C LEU A 17 29.10 25.62 -11.67
N GLY A 18 29.41 25.74 -10.38
CA GLY A 18 29.31 24.65 -9.42
C GLY A 18 27.87 24.27 -9.12
N LEU A 19 27.74 23.00 -8.71
CA LEU A 19 26.78 22.48 -7.72
C LEU A 19 25.37 23.09 -7.76
N LEU A 20 24.50 22.52 -8.60
CA LEU A 20 23.06 22.51 -8.32
C LEU A 20 22.43 21.17 -8.69
N SER A 21 22.89 20.10 -8.02
CA SER A 21 22.20 18.82 -8.03
C SER A 21 20.92 18.95 -7.19
N VAL A 22 19.81 19.30 -7.83
CA VAL A 22 18.49 19.35 -7.19
C VAL A 22 18.14 17.93 -6.72
N LEU A 23 18.13 17.72 -5.40
CA LEU A 23 17.59 16.52 -4.76
C LEU A 23 16.07 16.50 -4.97
N LEU A 24 15.61 15.90 -6.07
CA LEU A 24 14.24 15.44 -6.22
C LEU A 24 14.05 14.24 -5.28
N ASN A 25 13.84 14.53 -3.99
CA ASN A 25 13.27 13.56 -3.06
C ASN A 25 11.82 13.34 -3.49
N GLY A 26 11.62 12.43 -4.44
CA GLY A 26 10.28 12.00 -4.83
C GLY A 26 9.53 11.55 -3.58
N VAL A 27 8.35 12.12 -3.36
CA VAL A 27 7.38 11.54 -2.43
C VAL A 27 7.05 10.15 -2.99
N ALA A 28 7.68 9.12 -2.42
CA ALA A 28 7.27 7.75 -2.71
C ALA A 28 5.88 7.61 -2.10
N TYR A 29 4.84 7.75 -2.94
CA TYR A 29 3.50 7.34 -2.55
C TYR A 29 3.62 5.88 -2.16
N ALA A 30 3.46 5.65 -0.86
CA ALA A 30 3.08 4.36 -0.37
C ALA A 30 1.80 3.96 -1.10
N ASP A 31 1.81 2.82 -1.79
CA ASP A 31 0.55 2.20 -2.22
C ASP A 31 -0.14 1.69 -0.95
N SER A 32 -0.75 2.63 -0.23
CA SER A 32 -1.59 2.41 0.92
C SER A 32 -3.01 2.80 0.55
N THR A 33 -3.97 1.94 0.90
CA THR A 33 -5.36 2.09 0.51
C THR A 33 -6.23 1.89 1.75
N PRO A 34 -7.13 2.84 2.08
CA PRO A 34 -8.18 2.62 3.06
C PRO A 34 -9.06 1.46 2.61
N ALA A 35 -9.44 0.59 3.55
CA ALA A 35 -10.19 -0.62 3.29
C ALA A 35 -11.09 -0.95 4.48
N ARG A 36 -12.02 -1.88 4.27
CA ARG A 36 -12.70 -2.59 5.35
C ARG A 36 -12.02 -3.94 5.58
N CYS A 37 -11.71 -4.24 6.82
CA CYS A 37 -11.16 -5.52 7.23
C CYS A 37 -12.19 -6.32 8.02
N ASP A 38 -12.37 -7.59 7.63
CA ASP A 38 -13.11 -8.59 8.40
C ASP A 38 -12.16 -9.69 8.87
N ILE A 39 -12.21 -9.99 10.17
CA ILE A 39 -11.35 -11.00 10.80
C ILE A 39 -12.17 -12.24 11.10
N TYR A 40 -11.82 -13.34 10.44
CA TYR A 40 -12.43 -14.65 10.66
C TYR A 40 -11.49 -15.52 11.46
N ILE A 41 -11.90 -15.92 12.67
CA ILE A 41 -11.20 -16.97 13.41
C ILE A 41 -11.35 -18.28 12.64
N LYS A 42 -10.30 -19.11 12.63
CA LYS A 42 -10.32 -20.41 11.95
C LYS A 42 -11.52 -21.26 12.39
N GLY A 43 -12.30 -21.72 11.42
CA GLY A 43 -13.52 -22.50 11.65
C GLY A 43 -14.79 -21.66 11.89
N SER A 44 -14.68 -20.33 11.95
CA SER A 44 -15.85 -19.44 12.04
C SER A 44 -16.42 -19.14 10.65
N GLU A 45 -17.75 -19.15 10.55
CA GLU A 45 -18.49 -18.71 9.35
C GLU A 45 -18.78 -17.20 9.36
N LYS A 46 -18.61 -16.53 10.51
CA LYS A 46 -18.88 -15.10 10.69
C LYS A 46 -17.61 -14.36 11.11
N PRO A 47 -17.46 -13.08 10.71
CA PRO A 47 -16.34 -12.30 11.18
C PRO A 47 -16.48 -12.05 12.68
N ALA A 48 -15.39 -12.28 13.41
CA ALA A 48 -15.29 -11.90 14.82
C ALA A 48 -15.15 -10.39 14.98
N ILE A 49 -14.52 -9.73 14.00
CA ILE A 49 -14.27 -8.29 14.00
C ILE A 49 -14.48 -7.76 12.59
N THR A 50 -15.17 -6.62 12.47
CA THR A 50 -15.27 -5.82 11.25
C THR A 50 -14.85 -4.39 11.59
N SER A 51 -13.83 -3.87 10.92
CA SER A 51 -13.29 -2.54 11.19
C SER A 51 -12.70 -1.88 9.94
N PRO A 52 -12.61 -0.53 9.90
CA PRO A 52 -11.73 0.14 8.96
C PRO A 52 -10.28 -0.30 9.14
N CYS A 53 -9.53 -0.34 8.06
CA CYS A 53 -8.10 -0.62 8.08
C CYS A 53 -7.40 0.08 6.91
N THR A 54 -6.08 0.15 7.02
CA THR A 54 -5.21 0.60 5.93
C THR A 54 -4.39 -0.60 5.46
N PHE A 55 -4.55 -0.97 4.20
CA PHE A 55 -3.70 -1.94 3.51
C PHE A 55 -2.52 -1.22 2.88
N SER A 56 -1.30 -1.76 2.97
CA SER A 56 -0.12 -1.23 2.28
C SER A 56 0.74 -2.38 1.75
N GLN A 57 1.25 -2.25 0.53
CA GLN A 57 2.24 -3.18 -0.02
C GLN A 57 3.47 -2.42 -0.55
N ARG A 58 4.66 -2.67 0.02
CA ARG A 58 5.92 -2.00 -0.38
C ARG A 58 7.07 -2.99 -0.47
N LYS A 59 7.76 -3.01 -1.61
CA LYS A 59 8.89 -3.93 -1.87
C LYS A 59 8.55 -5.39 -1.51
N GLY A 60 7.36 -5.82 -1.90
CA GLY A 60 6.82 -7.16 -1.59
C GLY A 60 6.19 -7.29 -0.20
N ASN A 61 6.68 -6.57 0.82
CA ASN A 61 6.11 -6.62 2.17
C ASN A 61 4.68 -6.09 2.20
N VAL A 62 3.82 -6.73 2.98
CA VAL A 62 2.44 -6.32 3.21
C VAL A 62 2.27 -5.88 4.65
N THR A 63 1.57 -4.76 4.85
CA THR A 63 1.17 -4.27 6.17
C THR A 63 -0.32 -3.98 6.15
N ILE A 64 -1.03 -4.43 7.18
CA ILE A 64 -2.45 -4.15 7.38
C ILE A 64 -2.59 -3.57 8.78
N THR A 65 -2.95 -2.30 8.87
CA THR A 65 -3.16 -1.61 10.16
C THR A 65 -4.65 -1.39 10.35
N ARG A 66 -5.23 -2.02 11.36
CA ARG A 66 -6.64 -1.85 11.71
C ARG A 66 -6.84 -0.57 12.53
N SER A 67 -8.06 -0.07 12.55
CA SER A 67 -8.44 1.11 13.34
C SER A 67 -8.30 0.94 14.85
N ASP A 68 -8.22 -0.30 15.34
CA ASP A 68 -7.96 -0.64 16.75
C ASP A 68 -6.47 -0.94 17.00
N GLU A 69 -5.59 -0.38 16.16
CA GLU A 69 -4.13 -0.37 16.30
C GLU A 69 -3.44 -1.75 16.15
N VAL A 70 -4.21 -2.82 15.96
CA VAL A 70 -3.67 -4.13 15.59
C VAL A 70 -3.05 -4.06 14.20
N THR A 71 -1.78 -4.45 14.10
CA THR A 71 -1.03 -4.44 12.84
C THR A 71 -0.58 -5.84 12.45
N TYR A 72 -0.91 -6.23 11.22
CA TYR A 72 -0.33 -7.39 10.56
C TYR A 72 0.83 -6.94 9.69
N SER A 73 1.97 -7.63 9.79
CA SER A 73 3.13 -7.40 8.92
C SER A 73 3.57 -8.74 8.32
N PHE A 74 3.67 -8.78 6.99
CA PHE A 74 3.99 -9.99 6.24
C PHE A 74 5.20 -9.77 5.33
N THR A 75 6.20 -10.63 5.48
CA THR A 75 7.42 -10.64 4.68
C THR A 75 7.29 -11.68 3.57
N PRO A 76 7.57 -11.35 2.29
CA PRO A 76 7.46 -12.31 1.20
C PRO A 76 8.48 -13.44 1.35
N VAL A 77 8.10 -14.67 1.00
CA VAL A 77 8.98 -15.85 1.03
C VAL A 77 9.18 -16.40 -0.38
N GLY A 78 10.45 -16.45 -0.80
CA GLY A 78 10.86 -16.87 -2.14
C GLY A 78 10.36 -15.92 -3.24
N ASP A 79 10.43 -16.40 -4.49
CA ASP A 79 10.08 -15.59 -5.67
C ASP A 79 8.61 -15.74 -6.09
N ASN A 80 7.89 -16.69 -5.48
CA ASN A 80 6.50 -16.96 -5.83
C ASN A 80 5.55 -15.96 -5.14
N PRO A 81 4.73 -15.22 -5.89
CA PRO A 81 3.84 -14.23 -5.30
C PRO A 81 2.76 -14.91 -4.46
N GLY A 82 2.41 -14.28 -3.34
CA GLY A 82 1.32 -14.72 -2.47
C GLY A 82 1.74 -15.57 -1.27
N ASN A 83 3.03 -15.91 -1.15
CA ASN A 83 3.58 -16.60 0.02
C ASN A 83 4.31 -15.61 0.91
N TYR A 84 3.99 -15.63 2.20
CA TYR A 84 4.56 -14.73 3.19
C TYR A 84 4.79 -15.42 4.52
N GLU A 85 5.52 -14.76 5.40
CA GLU A 85 5.64 -15.07 6.82
C GLU A 85 5.14 -13.89 7.67
N ASP A 86 4.44 -14.20 8.76
CA ASP A 86 4.13 -13.21 9.79
C ASP A 86 5.33 -12.90 10.69
N GLN A 87 5.16 -11.94 11.60
CA GLN A 87 6.21 -11.55 12.57
C GLN A 87 6.65 -12.68 13.52
N LYS A 88 5.93 -13.80 13.55
CA LYS A 88 6.22 -14.98 14.38
C LYS A 88 6.79 -16.13 13.53
N GLY A 89 7.05 -15.92 12.24
CA GLY A 89 7.55 -16.93 11.30
C GLY A 89 6.49 -17.96 10.89
N ASN A 90 5.19 -17.71 11.13
CA ASN A 90 4.15 -18.59 10.59
C ASN A 90 3.85 -18.20 9.15
N THR A 91 3.59 -19.22 8.32
CA THR A 91 3.21 -19.00 6.92
C THR A 91 1.87 -18.27 6.82
N VAL A 92 1.82 -17.33 5.87
CA VAL A 92 0.63 -16.57 5.49
C VAL A 92 0.45 -16.68 3.98
N TYR A 93 -0.76 -17.03 3.55
CA TYR A 93 -1.09 -17.16 2.14
C TYR A 93 -2.05 -16.07 1.70
N ARG A 94 -1.68 -15.36 0.63
CA ARG A 94 -2.61 -14.47 -0.08
C ARG A 94 -3.46 -15.30 -1.03
N GLN A 95 -4.77 -15.30 -0.79
CA GLN A 95 -5.72 -16.06 -1.58
C GLN A 95 -6.57 -15.14 -2.45
N ARG A 96 -6.97 -15.68 -3.60
CA ARG A 96 -8.10 -15.17 -4.38
C ARG A 96 -9.38 -15.62 -3.68
N GLY A 97 -10.46 -14.87 -3.87
CA GLY A 97 -11.77 -15.24 -3.30
C GLY A 97 -12.75 -14.08 -3.24
N LEU A 98 -12.24 -12.84 -3.29
CA LEU A 98 -13.03 -11.62 -3.33
C LEU A 98 -13.05 -10.96 -4.72
N GLY A 99 -12.51 -11.62 -5.75
CA GLY A 99 -12.50 -11.07 -7.11
C GLY A 99 -11.82 -9.69 -7.20
N VAL A 100 -12.56 -8.71 -7.71
CA VAL A 100 -12.12 -7.31 -7.80
C VAL A 100 -12.40 -6.51 -6.54
N ASP A 101 -13.18 -7.06 -5.60
CA ASP A 101 -13.66 -6.34 -4.42
C ASP A 101 -12.63 -6.35 -3.28
N GLY A 102 -11.63 -7.21 -3.35
CA GLY A 102 -10.74 -7.41 -2.22
C GLY A 102 -9.65 -8.47 -2.36
N VAL A 103 -9.00 -8.74 -1.24
CA VAL A 103 -8.00 -9.80 -1.08
C VAL A 103 -8.15 -10.49 0.27
N ILE A 104 -7.72 -11.75 0.34
CA ILE A 104 -7.75 -12.53 1.58
C ILE A 104 -6.33 -12.93 1.97
N PHE A 105 -5.97 -12.76 3.24
CA PHE A 105 -4.78 -13.35 3.84
C PHE A 105 -5.18 -14.44 4.82
N LYS A 106 -4.72 -15.67 4.59
CA LYS A 106 -4.91 -16.81 5.50
C LYS A 106 -3.69 -16.94 6.41
N LEU A 107 -3.91 -16.73 7.71
CA LEU A 107 -2.91 -16.93 8.75
C LEU A 107 -3.18 -18.27 9.45
N LYS A 108 -2.30 -18.64 10.38
CA LYS A 108 -2.37 -19.91 11.13
C LYS A 108 -3.70 -20.12 11.87
N ASN A 109 -4.18 -19.08 12.56
CA ASN A 109 -5.34 -19.15 13.45
C ASN A 109 -6.54 -18.32 12.98
N GLU A 110 -6.36 -17.47 11.97
CA GLU A 110 -7.39 -16.56 11.49
C GLU A 110 -7.18 -16.20 10.03
N SER A 111 -8.12 -15.47 9.46
CA SER A 111 -8.05 -14.92 8.11
C SER A 111 -8.42 -13.45 8.15
N VAL A 112 -7.68 -12.65 7.40
CA VAL A 112 -8.00 -11.23 7.18
C VAL A 112 -8.59 -11.08 5.79
N TYR A 113 -9.85 -10.69 5.72
CA TYR A 113 -10.54 -10.36 4.47
C TYR A 113 -10.52 -8.85 4.32
N ILE A 114 -9.94 -8.35 3.24
CA ILE A 114 -9.77 -6.93 2.96
C ILE A 114 -10.66 -6.58 1.78
N TYR A 115 -11.57 -5.63 1.98
CA TYR A 115 -12.48 -5.12 0.95
C TYR A 115 -12.09 -3.68 0.62
N TRP A 116 -11.95 -3.36 -0.66
CA TRP A 116 -11.52 -2.03 -1.12
C TRP A 116 -12.59 -0.95 -0.92
N ASP A 117 -13.85 -1.35 -0.76
CA ASP A 117 -14.92 -0.43 -0.40
C ASP A 117 -14.97 -0.19 1.11
N ALA A 118 -14.34 0.91 1.54
CA ALA A 118 -14.38 1.41 2.91
C ALA A 118 -15.53 2.40 3.18
N THR A 119 -16.27 2.82 2.15
CA THR A 119 -17.14 4.02 2.21
C THR A 119 -18.20 3.95 3.31
N ASN A 120 -18.75 2.76 3.57
CA ASN A 120 -19.80 2.57 4.56
C ASN A 120 -19.31 2.56 6.03
N LEU A 121 -18.01 2.43 6.30
CA LEU A 121 -17.47 2.42 7.66
C LEU A 121 -16.90 3.78 8.09
N GLU A 122 -16.36 4.56 7.15
CA GLU A 122 -15.90 5.92 7.43
C GLU A 122 -17.07 6.83 7.84
N GLN A 123 -18.24 6.69 7.21
CA GLN A 123 -19.45 7.43 7.59
C GLN A 123 -19.99 7.07 8.99
N LYS A 124 -19.83 5.83 9.43
CA LYS A 124 -20.22 5.43 10.79
C LYS A 124 -19.28 6.02 11.85
N THR A 125 -18.01 6.19 11.48
CA THR A 125 -16.99 6.74 12.37
C THR A 125 -17.09 8.26 12.47
N SER A 126 -17.40 8.96 11.37
CA SER A 126 -17.64 10.41 11.38
C SER A 126 -18.90 10.78 12.14
N LYS A 127 -20.00 10.01 11.99
CA LYS A 127 -21.25 10.26 12.72
C LYS A 127 -21.13 10.03 14.24
N LYS A 128 -20.15 9.25 14.70
CA LYS A 128 -19.87 9.03 16.14
C LYS A 128 -19.02 10.15 16.76
N LYS A 129 -18.48 11.08 15.96
CA LYS A 129 -17.52 12.11 16.39
C LYS A 129 -18.13 13.51 16.55
N GLU A 130 -19.45 13.65 16.45
CA GLU A 130 -20.17 14.91 16.70
C GLU A 130 -20.94 14.78 18.03
N PRO A 131 -20.87 15.79 18.93
CA PRO A 131 -20.58 15.64 20.36
C PRO A 131 -21.71 15.09 21.25
#